data_AF-A0A271JA84-F1
#
_entry.id   AF-A0A271JA84-F1
#
_cell.length_a   1.000
_cell.length_b   1.000
_cell.length_c   1.000
_cell.angle_alpha   90.00
_cell.angle_beta   90.00
_cell.angle_gamma   90.00
#
_symmetry.space_group_name_H-M   'P 1'
#
loop_
_entity.id
_entity.type
_entity.pdbx_description
1 polymer ?
#
loop_
_entity_poly.entity_id
_entity_poly.type
_entity_poly.pdbx_seq_one_letter_code
_entity_poly.pdbx_strand_id
1 'polypeptide(L)'
;MGQQQLLLLVLGIVIVGLAVVVGIQAFGENQTKANADAMVNDGVRIASDAQAWKLKPQAFGGGGALVGEENFTGLSFAQLGYAEGTQTGCDTYGNLNGCYTLVATGTEVTITGTSAQGNIVTVIVDGTDPDDIATTVTNS
;
A
#
# COMPACT_ATOMS: atom_id res chain seq x y z
N MET A 1 -23.65 -51.32 20.36
CA MET A 1 -23.41 -50.78 19.00
C MET A 1 -23.79 -49.30 18.87
N GLY A 2 -24.89 -48.81 19.46
CA GLY A 2 -25.26 -47.38 19.40
C GLY A 2 -24.26 -46.41 20.05
N GLN A 3 -23.56 -46.81 21.12
CA GLN A 3 -22.59 -45.95 21.80
C GLN A 3 -21.35 -45.63 20.93
N GLN A 4 -20.85 -46.59 20.14
CA GLN A 4 -19.69 -46.35 19.26
C GLN A 4 -20.04 -45.51 18.04
N GLN A 5 -21.25 -45.66 17.50
CA GLN A 5 -21.72 -44.81 16.39
C GLN A 5 -21.93 -43.36 16.83
N LEU A 6 -22.43 -43.14 18.04
CA LEU A 6 -22.57 -41.79 18.60
C LEU A 6 -21.20 -41.10 18.80
N LEU A 7 -20.17 -41.86 19.21
CA LEU A 7 -18.82 -41.31 19.37
C LEU A 7 -18.18 -40.89 18.05
N LEU A 8 -18.39 -41.65 16.97
CA LEU A 8 -17.87 -41.30 15.65
C LEU A 8 -18.54 -40.06 15.06
N LEU A 9 -19.83 -39.88 15.33
CA LEU A 9 -20.56 -38.67 14.93
C LEU A 9 -20.03 -37.43 15.67
N VAL A 10 -19.82 -37.55 16.97
CA VAL A 10 -19.24 -36.47 17.80
C VAL A 10 -17.82 -36.13 17.35
N LEU A 11 -17.01 -37.13 17.02
CA LEU A 11 -15.67 -36.89 16.49
C LEU A 11 -15.71 -36.13 15.15
N GLY A 12 -16.61 -36.53 14.25
CA GLY A 12 -16.77 -35.87 12.94
C GLY A 12 -17.14 -34.40 13.07
N ILE A 13 -18.11 -34.05 13.92
CA ILE A 13 -18.54 -32.65 14.09
C ILE A 13 -17.47 -31.79 14.75
N VAL A 14 -16.66 -32.34 15.66
CA VAL A 14 -15.53 -31.62 16.28
C VAL A 14 -14.48 -31.28 15.22
N ILE A 15 -14.14 -32.21 14.34
CA ILE A 15 -13.17 -31.97 13.26
C ILE A 15 -13.66 -30.89 12.30
N VAL A 16 -14.93 -30.96 11.87
CA VAL A 16 -15.52 -29.95 10.98
C VAL A 16 -15.57 -28.58 11.67
N GLY A 17 -15.93 -28.53 12.96
CA GLY A 17 -15.96 -27.29 13.74
C GLY A 17 -14.60 -26.59 13.79
N LEU A 18 -13.52 -27.35 14.05
CA LEU A 18 -12.16 -26.80 14.06
C LEU A 18 -11.70 -26.36 12.66
N ALA A 19 -12.02 -27.12 11.62
CA ALA A 19 -11.66 -26.78 10.24
C ALA A 19 -12.27 -25.44 9.80
N VAL A 20 -13.51 -25.15 10.18
CA VAL A 20 -14.17 -23.87 9.88
C VAL A 20 -13.47 -22.71 10.56
N VAL A 21 -13.10 -22.83 11.84
CA VAL A 21 -12.42 -21.77 12.60
C VAL A 21 -11.05 -21.44 11.97
N VAL A 22 -10.26 -22.47 11.67
CA VAL A 22 -8.94 -22.28 11.01
C VAL A 22 -9.12 -21.70 9.61
N GLY A 23 -10.13 -22.13 8.86
CA GLY A 23 -10.42 -21.59 7.53
C GLY A 23 -10.75 -20.10 7.55
N ILE A 24 -11.53 -19.65 8.53
CA ILE A 24 -11.87 -18.22 8.70
C ILE A 24 -10.62 -17.41 9.07
N GLN A 25 -9.77 -17.92 9.97
CA GLN A 25 -8.51 -17.26 10.34
C GLN A 25 -7.58 -17.10 9.14
N ALA A 26 -7.35 -18.19 8.39
CA ALA A 26 -6.54 -18.15 7.18
C ALA A 26 -7.10 -17.19 6.13
N PHE A 27 -8.42 -17.09 5.99
CA PHE A 27 -9.05 -16.13 5.08
C PHE A 27 -8.80 -14.67 5.52
N GLY A 28 -8.82 -14.39 6.82
CA GLY A 28 -8.46 -13.08 7.37
C GLY A 28 -7.02 -12.69 7.06
N GLU A 29 -6.07 -13.58 7.34
CA GLU A 29 -4.63 -13.37 7.08
C GLU A 29 -4.35 -13.14 5.58
N ASN A 30 -5.00 -13.92 4.71
CA ASN A 30 -4.85 -13.75 3.26
C ASN A 30 -5.40 -12.41 2.77
N GLN A 31 -6.49 -11.90 3.35
CA GLN A 31 -7.00 -10.57 3.02
C GLN A 31 -6.04 -9.46 3.44
N THR A 32 -5.46 -9.55 4.65
CA THR A 32 -4.44 -8.60 5.11
C THR A 32 -3.22 -8.59 4.19
N LYS A 33 -2.75 -9.76 3.78
CA LYS A 33 -1.62 -9.87 2.84
C LYS A 33 -1.95 -9.31 1.45
N ALA A 34 -3.10 -9.66 0.89
CA ALA A 34 -3.53 -9.16 -0.41
C ALA A 34 -3.70 -7.63 -0.41
N ASN A 35 -4.17 -7.06 0.71
CA ASN A 35 -4.23 -5.62 0.89
C ASN A 35 -2.82 -4.99 0.90
N ALA A 36 -1.85 -5.58 1.62
CA ALA A 36 -0.47 -5.11 1.61
C ALA A 36 0.13 -5.12 0.19
N ASP A 37 -0.08 -6.19 -0.57
CA ASP A 37 0.40 -6.29 -1.96
C ASP A 37 -0.24 -5.23 -2.88
N ALA A 38 -1.55 -4.96 -2.69
CA ALA A 38 -2.24 -3.90 -3.42
C ALA A 38 -1.70 -2.51 -3.07
N MET A 39 -1.37 -2.28 -1.80
CA MET A 39 -0.76 -1.02 -1.36
C MET A 39 0.66 -0.81 -1.89
N VAL A 40 1.45 -1.88 -1.98
CA VAL A 40 2.76 -1.82 -2.65
C VAL A 40 2.61 -1.40 -4.09
N ASN A 41 1.64 -1.98 -4.81
CA ASN A 41 1.38 -1.61 -6.20
C ASN A 41 0.99 -0.12 -6.33
N ASP A 42 0.08 0.36 -5.47
CA ASP A 42 -0.28 1.77 -5.44
C ASP A 42 0.90 2.68 -5.11
N GLY A 43 1.72 2.32 -4.11
CA GLY A 43 2.92 3.07 -3.74
C GLY A 43 3.94 3.16 -4.86
N VAL A 44 4.20 2.05 -5.56
CA VAL A 44 5.10 2.01 -6.72
C VAL A 44 4.52 2.81 -7.91
N ARG A 45 3.20 2.81 -8.10
CA ARG A 45 2.55 3.66 -9.10
C ARG A 45 2.77 5.14 -8.79
N ILE A 46 2.51 5.56 -7.56
CA ILE A 46 2.73 6.95 -7.11
C ILE A 46 4.22 7.33 -7.25
N ALA A 47 5.13 6.42 -6.89
CA ALA A 47 6.57 6.61 -7.06
C ALA A 47 6.96 6.83 -8.53
N SER A 48 6.41 6.02 -9.43
CA SER A 48 6.63 6.17 -10.88
C SER A 48 6.10 7.51 -11.39
N ASP A 49 4.94 7.95 -10.91
CA ASP A 49 4.37 9.25 -11.25
C ASP A 49 5.24 10.40 -10.71
N ALA A 50 5.82 10.25 -9.52
CA ALA A 50 6.77 11.20 -8.94
C ALA A 50 8.04 11.32 -9.80
N GLN A 51 8.61 10.21 -10.26
CA GLN A 51 9.76 10.21 -11.18
C GLN A 51 9.40 10.86 -12.52
N ALA A 52 8.24 10.52 -13.09
CA ALA A 52 7.75 11.12 -14.32
C ALA A 52 7.52 12.64 -14.17
N TRP A 53 7.02 13.08 -13.03
CA TRP A 53 6.85 14.49 -12.71
C TRP A 53 8.19 15.22 -12.63
N LYS A 54 9.22 14.61 -12.03
CA LYS A 54 10.58 15.17 -11.97
C LYS A 54 11.18 15.38 -13.38
N LEU A 55 10.99 14.40 -14.27
CA LEU A 55 11.48 14.47 -15.66
C LEU A 55 10.70 15.46 -16.54
N LYS A 56 9.46 15.80 -16.16
CA LYS A 56 8.60 16.71 -16.92
C LYS A 56 9.11 18.16 -16.80
N PRO A 57 9.22 18.93 -17.91
CA PRO A 57 9.64 20.32 -17.84
C PRO A 57 8.68 21.21 -17.02
N GLN A 58 9.22 22.22 -16.34
CA GLN A 58 8.45 23.19 -15.54
C GLN A 58 7.36 23.91 -16.34
N ALA A 59 7.58 24.18 -17.63
CA ALA A 59 6.59 24.78 -18.52
C ALA A 59 5.29 23.95 -18.62
N PHE A 60 5.34 22.65 -18.31
CA PHE A 60 4.19 21.75 -18.28
C PHE A 60 3.77 21.35 -16.84
N GLY A 61 4.23 22.09 -15.82
CA GLY A 61 3.90 21.83 -14.42
C GLY A 61 4.62 20.63 -13.79
N GLY A 62 5.76 20.21 -14.37
CA GLY A 62 6.66 19.22 -13.77
C GLY A 62 7.71 19.86 -12.86
N GLY A 63 8.57 19.03 -12.26
CA GLY A 63 9.67 19.49 -11.40
C GLY A 63 10.75 20.26 -12.17
N GLY A 64 10.87 19.97 -13.47
CA GLY A 64 11.89 20.53 -14.34
C GLY A 64 13.28 20.14 -13.85
N ALA A 65 13.70 18.94 -14.23
CA ALA A 65 15.08 18.48 -14.09
C ALA A 65 16.02 19.43 -14.85
N LEU A 66 16.39 20.54 -14.22
CA LEU A 66 17.55 21.32 -14.61
C LEU A 66 18.78 20.50 -14.20
N VAL A 67 19.74 20.36 -15.11
CA VAL A 67 20.97 19.61 -14.87
C VAL A 67 21.62 20.12 -13.57
N GLY A 68 21.62 19.29 -12.52
CA GLY A 68 22.21 19.59 -11.21
C GLY A 68 21.23 19.97 -10.09
N GLU A 69 19.92 20.12 -10.36
CA GLU A 69 18.89 20.44 -9.36
C GLU A 69 17.91 19.28 -9.25
N GLU A 70 18.33 18.22 -8.57
CA GLU A 70 17.49 17.09 -8.23
C GLU A 70 16.47 17.49 -7.16
N ASN A 71 15.40 18.17 -7.56
CA ASN A 71 14.46 18.72 -6.59
C ASN A 71 13.02 18.25 -6.85
N PHE A 72 12.61 17.23 -6.13
CA PHE A 72 11.22 16.90 -5.79
C PHE A 72 10.55 17.96 -4.90
N THR A 73 11.25 19.07 -4.60
CA THR A 73 10.75 20.18 -3.79
C THR A 73 9.40 20.66 -4.30
N GLY A 74 8.42 20.68 -3.40
CA GLY A 74 7.07 21.14 -3.69
C GLY A 74 6.17 20.10 -4.34
N LEU A 75 6.65 18.86 -4.56
CA LEU A 75 5.83 17.75 -5.03
C LEU A 75 4.64 17.51 -4.08
N SER A 76 3.44 17.47 -4.64
CA SER A 76 2.22 17.10 -3.94
C SER A 76 1.36 16.16 -4.77
N PHE A 77 0.42 15.48 -4.11
CA PHE A 77 -0.56 14.61 -4.78
C PHE A 77 -1.36 15.36 -5.86
N ALA A 78 -1.72 16.62 -5.60
CA ALA A 78 -2.43 17.45 -6.57
C ALA A 78 -1.64 17.64 -7.88
N GLN A 79 -0.32 17.80 -7.81
CA GLN A 79 0.53 17.94 -9.01
C GLN A 79 0.68 16.63 -9.80
N LEU A 80 0.54 15.50 -9.11
CA LEU A 80 0.49 14.17 -9.70
C LEU A 80 -0.92 13.81 -10.22
N GLY A 81 -1.92 14.66 -9.99
CA GLY A 81 -3.30 14.44 -10.43
C GLY A 81 -4.13 13.56 -9.50
N TYR A 82 -3.66 13.31 -8.27
CA TYR A 82 -4.40 12.58 -7.26
C TYR A 82 -5.34 13.52 -6.49
N ALA A 83 -6.59 13.09 -6.32
CA ALA A 83 -7.59 13.82 -5.54
C ALA A 83 -7.44 13.50 -4.04
N GLU A 84 -7.12 14.53 -3.26
CA GLU A 84 -6.95 14.44 -1.81
C GLU A 84 -8.29 14.61 -1.08
N GLY A 85 -8.41 14.05 0.13
CA GLY A 85 -9.60 14.21 0.98
C GLY A 85 -10.86 13.51 0.45
N THR A 86 -10.72 12.59 -0.51
CA THR A 86 -11.87 11.88 -1.11
C THR A 86 -12.35 10.71 -0.28
N GLN A 87 -11.51 10.20 0.63
CA GLN A 87 -11.78 9.04 1.47
C GLN A 87 -12.00 9.49 2.92
N THR A 88 -13.10 9.06 3.53
CA THR A 88 -13.39 9.37 4.95
C THR A 88 -12.26 8.89 5.86
N GLY A 89 -11.70 9.79 6.66
CA GLY A 89 -10.59 9.49 7.58
C GLY A 89 -9.20 9.57 6.93
N CYS A 90 -9.11 10.08 5.71
CA CYS A 90 -7.85 10.35 5.01
C CYS A 90 -7.89 11.74 4.37
N ASP A 91 -7.10 12.67 4.90
CA ASP A 91 -7.05 14.05 4.38
C ASP A 91 -6.15 14.19 3.14
N THR A 92 -5.28 13.20 2.90
CA THR A 92 -4.38 13.13 1.74
C THR A 92 -5.00 12.25 0.64
N TYR A 93 -4.19 11.57 -0.18
CA TYR A 93 -4.69 10.63 -1.16
C TYR A 93 -5.14 9.32 -0.48
N GLY A 94 -6.43 8.98 -0.58
CA GLY A 94 -6.98 7.73 -0.07
C GLY A 94 -7.66 6.92 -1.16
N ASN A 95 -7.58 5.60 -1.04
CA ASN A 95 -8.35 4.67 -1.87
C ASN A 95 -8.88 3.49 -1.02
N LEU A 96 -9.40 2.45 -1.68
CA LEU A 96 -9.93 1.26 -0.98
C LEU A 96 -8.85 0.48 -0.21
N ASN A 97 -7.59 0.58 -0.63
CA ASN A 97 -6.47 -0.16 -0.05
C ASN A 97 -5.88 0.54 1.17
N GLY A 98 -5.83 1.88 1.17
CA GLY A 98 -5.32 2.65 2.30
C GLY A 98 -5.28 4.16 2.06
N CYS A 99 -4.75 4.87 3.06
CA CYS A 99 -4.46 6.29 3.01
C CYS A 99 -2.95 6.51 2.80
N TYR A 100 -2.58 7.32 1.82
CA TYR A 100 -1.21 7.58 1.42
C TYR A 100 -0.82 9.01 1.73
N THR A 101 0.34 9.18 2.34
CA THR A 101 0.99 10.47 2.59
C THR A 101 2.24 10.56 1.72
N LEU A 102 2.56 11.76 1.26
CA LEU A 102 3.74 12.03 0.44
C LEU A 102 4.53 13.15 1.10
N VAL A 103 5.82 12.92 1.31
CA VAL A 103 6.77 13.91 1.83
C VAL A 103 7.94 13.99 0.86
N ALA A 104 8.18 15.16 0.29
CA ALA A 104 9.31 15.40 -0.60
C ALA A 104 10.31 16.34 0.07
N THR A 105 11.58 15.93 0.14
CA THR A 105 12.65 16.65 0.86
C THR A 105 13.69 17.28 -0.07
N GLY A 106 13.41 17.32 -1.37
CA GLY A 106 14.32 17.81 -2.40
C GLY A 106 14.88 16.64 -3.19
N THR A 107 15.83 15.90 -2.64
CA THR A 107 16.43 14.75 -3.34
C THR A 107 15.57 13.50 -3.30
N GLU A 108 14.75 13.37 -2.25
CA GLU A 108 13.97 12.17 -1.98
C GLU A 108 12.46 12.46 -1.89
N VAL A 109 11.65 11.48 -2.28
CA VAL A 109 10.21 11.40 -1.97
C VAL A 109 9.93 10.16 -1.16
N THR A 110 9.36 10.34 0.03
CA THR A 110 8.83 9.26 0.85
C THR A 110 7.31 9.21 0.71
N ILE A 111 6.77 8.08 0.25
CA ILE A 111 5.34 7.79 0.16
C ILE A 111 5.00 6.76 1.25
N THR A 112 4.12 7.10 2.18
CA THR A 112 3.71 6.19 3.26
C THR A 112 2.21 5.91 3.18
N GLY A 113 1.85 4.67 2.87
CA GLY A 113 0.50 4.14 2.89
C GLY A 113 0.18 3.45 4.22
N THR A 114 -0.99 3.74 4.79
CA THR A 114 -1.53 3.06 5.99
C THR A 114 -2.90 2.47 5.68
N SER A 115 -3.09 1.17 5.94
CA SER A 115 -4.40 0.52 5.80
C SER A 115 -5.20 0.52 7.09
N ALA A 116 -6.52 0.34 6.98
CA ALA A 116 -7.39 0.15 8.14
C ALA A 116 -7.08 -1.16 8.90
N GLN A 117 -6.41 -2.13 8.25
CA GLN A 117 -5.99 -3.40 8.84
C GLN A 117 -4.63 -3.30 9.57
N GLY A 118 -3.98 -2.13 9.55
CA GLY A 118 -2.70 -1.88 10.22
C GLY A 118 -1.46 -2.11 9.34
N ASN A 119 -1.62 -2.44 8.05
CA ASN A 119 -0.47 -2.54 7.15
C ASN A 119 0.11 -1.14 6.90
N ILE A 120 1.44 -1.04 6.96
CA ILE A 120 2.17 0.17 6.61
C ILE A 120 3.11 -0.16 5.46
N VAL A 121 2.97 0.56 4.35
CA VAL A 121 3.85 0.45 3.19
C VAL A 121 4.56 1.78 3.01
N THR A 122 5.89 1.75 2.99
CA THR A 122 6.71 2.93 2.74
C THR A 122 7.52 2.73 1.46
N VAL A 123 7.31 3.62 0.50
CA VAL A 123 8.05 3.66 -0.77
C VAL A 123 8.90 4.92 -0.80
N ILE A 124 10.18 4.77 -1.11
CA ILE A 124 11.16 5.84 -1.19
C ILE A 124 11.62 5.97 -2.63
N VAL A 125 11.73 7.21 -3.11
CA VAL A 125 12.25 7.55 -4.44
C VAL A 125 13.41 8.51 -4.28
N ASP A 126 14.63 8.09 -4.65
CA ASP A 126 15.86 8.90 -4.50
C ASP A 126 16.49 9.30 -5.85
N GLY A 127 15.68 9.35 -6.91
CA GLY A 127 16.18 9.58 -8.26
C GLY A 127 15.13 9.36 -9.34
N THR A 128 15.56 9.23 -10.59
CA THR A 128 14.67 9.06 -11.76
C THR A 128 14.82 7.71 -12.44
N ASP A 129 15.77 6.89 -12.02
CA ASP A 129 15.96 5.56 -12.55
C ASP A 129 15.07 4.55 -11.80
N PRO A 130 14.68 3.44 -12.44
CA PRO A 130 13.84 2.43 -11.79
C PRO A 130 14.47 1.83 -10.51
N ASP A 131 15.80 1.79 -10.45
CA ASP A 131 16.56 1.28 -9.30
C ASP A 131 16.51 2.24 -8.09
N ASP A 132 16.05 3.49 -8.28
CA ASP A 132 15.93 4.51 -7.23
C ASP A 132 14.61 4.40 -6.45
N ILE A 133 13.78 3.39 -6.76
CA ILE A 133 12.54 3.10 -6.02
C ILE A 133 12.80 1.96 -5.02
N ALA A 134 12.76 2.27 -3.74
CA ALA A 134 12.83 1.28 -2.67
C ALA A 134 11.47 1.13 -1.98
N THR A 135 11.03 -0.11 -1.73
CA THR A 135 9.76 -0.39 -1.02
C THR A 135 10.05 -1.17 0.26
N THR A 136 9.45 -0.76 1.36
CA THR A 136 9.43 -1.48 2.63
C THR A 136 7.99 -1.71 3.08
N VAL A 137 7.71 -2.91 3.57
CA VAL A 137 6.38 -3.31 4.04
C VAL A 137 6.49 -3.74 5.49
N THR A 138 5.73 -3.10 6.36
CA THR A 138 5.54 -3.50 7.75
C THR A 138 4.10 -4.00 7.90
N ASN A 139 3.95 -5.32 7.99
CA ASN A 139 2.66 -5.93 8.29
C ASN A 139 2.41 -5.88 9.80
N SER A 140 1.17 -5.61 10.20
CA SER A 140 0.72 -5.77 11.59
C SER A 140 0.46 -7.23 11.94
#